data_AF-A0A662IXC9-F1
#
_entry.id   AF-A0A662IXC9-F1
#
_cell.length_a   1.000
_cell.length_b   1.000
_cell.length_c   1.000
_cell.angle_alpha   90.00
_cell.angle_beta   90.00
_cell.angle_gamma   90.00
#
_symmetry.space_group_name_H-M   'P 1'
#
loop_
_entity.id
_entity.type
_entity.pdbx_description
1 polymer ?
#
loop_
_entity_poly.entity_id
_entity_poly.type
_entity_poly.pdbx_seq_one_letter_code
_entity_poly.pdbx_strand_id
1 'polypeptide(L)'
;MGGRSFTDEELRDIIDMLFKHFNKSWILEREFKPYLQAKGYTNEEIEDIWNEAFNRGLIIVSSTPVGRRYELTIVKPEEEEEELDEG
;
A
#
# COMPACT_ATOMS: atom_id res chain seq x y z
N MET A 1 22.50 -7.32 -2.52
CA MET A 1 21.21 -7.76 -1.97
C MET A 1 20.25 -7.77 -3.13
N GLY A 2 19.71 -8.94 -3.47
CA GLY A 2 18.77 -9.09 -4.58
C GLY A 2 17.36 -8.99 -4.02
N GLY A 3 16.83 -7.78 -3.94
CA GLY A 3 15.41 -7.57 -3.70
C GLY A 3 14.61 -8.16 -4.86
N ARG A 4 13.44 -8.72 -4.57
CA ARG A 4 12.55 -9.25 -5.61
C ARG A 4 11.86 -8.05 -6.24
N SER A 5 12.03 -7.84 -7.54
CA SER A 5 11.29 -6.79 -8.24
C SER A 5 9.87 -7.26 -8.51
N PHE A 6 8.88 -6.41 -8.23
CA PHE A 6 7.47 -6.69 -8.46
C PHE A 6 6.98 -5.94 -9.70
N THR A 7 6.15 -6.60 -10.50
CA THR A 7 5.45 -5.95 -11.62
C THR A 7 4.33 -5.04 -11.11
N ASP A 8 3.89 -4.08 -11.93
CA ASP A 8 2.74 -3.23 -11.58
C ASP A 8 1.49 -4.05 -11.27
N GLU A 9 1.28 -5.14 -12.02
CA GLU A 9 0.14 -6.05 -11.84
C GLU A 9 0.23 -6.76 -10.48
N GLU A 10 1.40 -7.32 -10.12
CA GLU A 10 1.60 -7.94 -8.81
C GLU A 10 1.40 -6.94 -7.67
N LEU A 11 1.93 -5.72 -7.81
CA LEU A 11 1.75 -4.68 -6.80
C LEU A 11 0.27 -4.32 -6.64
N ARG A 12 -0.47 -4.12 -7.74
CA ARG A 12 -1.91 -3.84 -7.71
C ARG A 12 -2.68 -4.97 -7.05
N ASP A 13 -2.42 -6.22 -7.41
CA ASP A 13 -3.09 -7.39 -6.82
C ASP A 13 -2.84 -7.48 -5.31
N ILE A 14 -1.61 -7.20 -4.85
CA ILE A 14 -1.26 -7.18 -3.43
C ILE A 14 -1.98 -6.04 -2.70
N ILE A 15 -1.97 -4.83 -3.27
CA ILE A 15 -2.66 -3.66 -2.70
C ILE A 15 -4.17 -3.93 -2.62
N ASP A 16 -4.78 -4.41 -3.70
CA ASP A 16 -6.21 -4.74 -3.74
C ASP A 16 -6.57 -5.83 -2.73
N MET A 17 -5.73 -6.85 -2.57
CA MET A 17 -5.90 -7.87 -1.53
C MET A 17 -5.91 -7.24 -0.13
N LEU A 18 -4.99 -6.33 0.17
CA LEU A 18 -4.90 -5.65 1.46
C LEU A 18 -6.17 -4.83 1.74
N PHE A 19 -6.53 -3.93 0.82
CA PHE A 19 -7.69 -3.06 0.98
C PHE A 19 -9.01 -3.85 1.03
N LYS A 20 -9.13 -4.94 0.28
CA LYS A 20 -10.27 -5.86 0.36
C LYS A 20 -10.32 -6.61 1.69
N HIS A 21 -9.19 -7.04 2.24
CA HIS A 21 -9.13 -7.76 3.51
C HIS A 21 -9.49 -6.87 4.70
N PHE A 22 -8.89 -5.68 4.78
CA PHE A 22 -9.09 -4.77 5.91
C PHE A 22 -10.39 -3.96 5.78
N ASN A 23 -10.89 -3.75 4.56
CA ASN A 23 -12.10 -2.98 4.26
C ASN A 23 -12.06 -1.57 4.90
N LYS A 24 -10.93 -0.87 4.73
CA LYS A 24 -10.66 0.47 5.26
C LYS A 24 -10.09 1.36 4.17
N SER A 25 -10.32 2.67 4.27
CA SER A 25 -9.72 3.67 3.36
C SER A 25 -8.22 3.85 3.59
N TRP A 26 -7.69 3.47 4.75
CA TRP A 26 -6.27 3.51 5.09
C TRP A 26 -5.92 2.32 5.98
N ILE A 27 -4.69 1.82 5.84
CA ILE A 27 -4.20 0.64 6.57
C ILE A 27 -2.88 1.00 7.22
N LEU A 28 -2.71 0.69 8.51
CA LEU A 28 -1.47 0.95 9.23
C LEU A 28 -0.38 -0.07 8.85
N GLU A 29 0.88 0.36 8.91
CA GLU A 29 2.03 -0.54 8.74
C GLU A 29 1.95 -1.77 9.65
N ARG A 30 1.63 -1.55 10.93
CA ARG A 30 1.48 -2.64 11.89
C ARG A 30 0.34 -3.61 11.58
N GLU A 31 -0.59 -3.24 10.70
CA GLU A 31 -1.70 -4.10 10.26
C GLU A 31 -1.30 -4.91 9.04
N PHE A 32 -0.80 -4.27 7.97
CA PHE A 32 -0.49 -4.99 6.74
C PHE A 32 0.79 -5.83 6.83
N LYS A 33 1.80 -5.39 7.59
CA LYS A 33 3.10 -6.10 7.64
C LYS A 33 2.97 -7.52 8.20
N PRO A 34 2.31 -7.76 9.35
CA PRO A 34 2.06 -9.13 9.82
C PRO A 34 1.17 -9.94 8.86
N TYR A 35 0.22 -9.30 8.17
CA TYR A 35 -0.65 -9.97 7.21
C TYR A 35 0.13 -10.49 6.00
N LEU A 36 1.02 -9.69 5.43
CA LEU A 36 1.89 -10.12 4.33
C LEU A 36 2.91 -11.18 4.79
N GLN A 37 3.46 -11.06 6.00
CA GLN A 37 4.33 -12.11 6.55
C GLN A 37 3.59 -13.45 6.66
N ALA A 38 2.34 -13.47 7.11
CA ALA A 38 1.53 -14.68 7.17
C ALA A 38 1.21 -15.28 5.79
N LYS A 39 1.32 -14.48 4.72
CA LYS A 39 1.20 -14.91 3.31
C LYS A 39 2.51 -15.41 2.72
N GLY A 40 3.62 -15.31 3.46
CA GLY A 40 4.94 -15.82 3.07
C GLY A 40 5.92 -14.77 2.56
N TYR A 41 5.56 -13.48 2.61
CA TYR A 41 6.48 -12.41 2.25
C TYR A 41 7.49 -12.14 3.37
N THR A 42 8.75 -11.97 2.99
CA THR A 42 9.82 -11.55 3.90
C THR A 42 9.73 -10.06 4.22
N ASN A 43 10.45 -9.60 5.25
CA ASN A 43 10.51 -8.16 5.56
C ASN A 43 11.09 -7.35 4.40
N GLU A 44 12.13 -7.86 3.74
CA GLU A 44 12.75 -7.22 2.58
C GLU A 44 11.74 -7.11 1.43
N GLU A 45 11.01 -8.19 1.11
CA GLU A 45 9.97 -8.14 0.08
C GLU A 45 8.83 -7.17 0.43
N ILE A 46 8.43 -7.08 1.70
CA ILE A 46 7.39 -6.14 2.12
C ILE A 46 7.87 -4.68 1.95
N GLU A 47 9.14 -4.42 2.27
CA GLU A 47 9.75 -3.11 2.04
C GLU A 47 9.87 -2.79 0.54
N ASP A 48 10.23 -3.77 -0.29
CA ASP A 48 10.27 -3.63 -1.75
C ASP A 48 8.87 -3.35 -2.31
N ILE A 49 7.84 -4.12 -1.92
CA ILE A 49 6.44 -3.92 -2.33
C ILE A 49 6.00 -2.49 -2.01
N TRP A 50 6.28 -2.03 -0.78
CA TRP A 50 5.89 -0.70 -0.36
C TRP A 50 6.61 0.38 -1.16
N ASN A 51 7.96 0.34 -1.19
CA ASN A 51 8.74 1.35 -1.87
C ASN A 51 8.42 1.42 -3.37
N GLU A 52 8.28 0.28 -4.04
CA GLU A 52 7.91 0.22 -5.45
C GLU A 52 6.48 0.74 -5.66
N ALA A 53 5.49 0.32 -4.87
CA ALA A 53 4.13 0.79 -4.99
C ALA A 53 4.01 2.31 -4.79
N PHE A 54 4.74 2.87 -3.82
CA PHE A 54 4.77 4.32 -3.58
C PHE A 54 5.44 5.06 -4.74
N ASN A 55 6.62 4.59 -5.19
CA ASN A 55 7.35 5.23 -6.29
C ASN A 55 6.57 5.20 -7.61
N ARG A 56 5.70 4.20 -7.80
CA ARG A 56 4.83 4.06 -8.97
C ARG A 56 3.45 4.71 -8.80
N GLY A 57 3.20 5.37 -7.67
CA GLY A 57 1.94 6.06 -7.40
C GLY A 57 0.73 5.15 -7.18
N LEU A 58 0.94 3.85 -6.91
CA LEU A 58 -0.13 2.88 -6.65
C LEU A 58 -0.69 3.01 -5.22
N ILE A 59 0.07 3.63 -4.32
CA ILE A 59 -0.33 3.98 -2.96
C ILE A 59 0.20 5.36 -2.57
N ILE A 60 -0.46 5.98 -1.61
CA ILE A 60 0.02 7.16 -0.90
C ILE A 60 0.46 6.74 0.50
N VAL A 61 1.61 7.25 0.93
CA VAL A 61 2.09 7.10 2.31
C VAL A 61 1.73 8.33 3.11
N SER A 62 1.02 8.12 4.22
CA SER A 62 0.64 9.18 5.15
C SER A 62 1.01 8.80 6.57
N SER A 63 0.92 9.78 7.48
CA SER A 63 1.08 9.59 8.91
C SER A 63 -0.24 9.88 9.61
N THR A 64 -0.81 8.88 10.26
CA THR A 64 -2.11 9.00 10.94
C THR A 64 -1.91 9.04 12.46
N PRO A 65 -2.57 9.97 13.17
CA PRO A 65 -2.52 10.00 14.63
C PRO A 65 -3.27 8.79 15.22
N VAL A 66 -2.54 7.96 15.96
CA VAL A 66 -3.07 6.85 16.75
C VAL A 66 -2.78 7.13 18.22
N GLY A 67 -3.80 7.63 18.93
CA GLY A 67 -3.65 8.02 20.34
C GLY A 67 -2.67 9.19 20.51
N ARG A 68 -1.50 8.94 21.10
CA ARG A 68 -0.45 9.96 21.34
C ARG A 68 0.74 9.85 20.38
N ARG A 69 0.66 8.99 19.36
CA ARG A 69 1.74 8.75 18.40
C ARG A 69 1.21 8.89 16.98
N TYR A 70 2.12 9.16 16.04
CA TYR A 70 1.83 9.07 14.62
C TYR A 70 2.36 7.73 14.11
N GLU A 71 1.58 7.09 13.24
CA GLU A 71 1.94 5.82 12.62
C GLU A 71 1.80 5.92 11.10
N LEU A 72 2.66 5.22 10.39
CA LEU A 72 2.63 5.19 8.93
C LEU A 72 1.41 4.39 8.46
N THR A 73 0.75 4.93 7.45
CA THR A 73 -0.42 4.34 6.81
C THR A 73 -0.26 4.36 5.30
N ILE A 74 -0.73 3.30 4.65
CA ILE A 74 -0.96 3.26 3.21
C ILE A 74 -2.41 3.63 2.91
N VAL A 75 -2.59 4.39 1.84
CA VAL A 75 -3.90 4.87 1.34
C VAL A 75 -3.93 4.57 -0.15
N LYS A 76 -5.08 4.16 -0.69
CA LYS A 76 -5.25 4.10 -2.15
C LYS A 76 -5.27 5.54 -2.68
N PRO A 77 -4.54 5.86 -3.77
CA PRO A 77 -4.77 7.11 -4.45
C PRO A 77 -6.26 7.18 -4.80
N GLU A 78 -6.88 8.35 -4.61
CA GLU A 78 -8.18 8.59 -5.24
C GLU A 78 -7.93 8.42 -6.74
N GLU A 79 -8.69 7.53 -7.40
CA GLU A 79 -8.76 7.58 -8.85
C GLU A 79 -9.24 9.00 -9.14
N GLU A 80 -8.37 9.83 -9.72
CA GLU A 80 -8.85 11.04 -10.38
C GLU A 80 -9.88 10.53 -11.38
N GLU A 81 -11.17 10.61 -11.04
CA GLU A 81 -12.21 10.77 -12.05
C GLU A 81 -11.70 11.96 -12.85
N GLU A 82 -11.11 11.70 -14.02
CA GLU A 82 -10.94 12.71 -15.05
C GLU A 82 -12.34 13.27 -15.27
N GLU A 83 -12.67 14.37 -14.60
CA GLU A 83 -13.73 15.26 -15.03
C GLU A 83 -13.27 15.79 -16.39
N LEU A 84 -13.58 15.01 -17.43
CA LEU A 84 -13.72 15.50 -18.79
C LEU A 84 -14.90 16.49 -18.77
N ASP A 85 -14.67 17.68 -18.23
CA ASP A 85 -15.51 18.83 -18.50
C ASP A 85 -15.13 19.33 -19.90
N GLU A 86 -15.68 18.65 -20.91
CA GLU A 86 -15.82 19.23 -22.24
C GLU A 86 -16.86 20.37 -22.16
N GLY A 87 -16.39 21.61 -22.12
CA GLY A 87 -17.19 22.83 -22.22
C GLY A 87 -16.49 23.97 -22.93
#